data_AF-A0A1M5WMD1-F1
#
_entry.id   AF-A0A1M5WMD1-F1
#
_cell.length_a   1.000
_cell.length_b   1.000
_cell.length_c   1.000
_cell.angle_alpha   90.00
_cell.angle_beta   90.00
_cell.angle_gamma   90.00
#
_symmetry.space_group_name_H-M   'P 1'
#
loop_
_entity.id
_entity.type
_entity.pdbx_description
1 polymer ?
#
loop_
_entity_poly.entity_id
_entity_poly.type
_entity_poly.pdbx_seq_one_letter_code
_entity_poly.pdbx_strand_id
1 'polypeptide(L)'
;MTGVPASAAGGSSQAKSSAVPASPVSGPASDASDASDVPFAAVDGQEAGRPPRGAKLAAAAVNQASVWNIANLLTMLRLVLVPGFVALMLADGGYDPAWRSLAWAAFAVAMITDLFDGHLARTYDLVTDFGKIADPIADKAIMGAALICLSSLGDLPWWVTIVILGRELGITLLRFLVIRYGVIPASRGGKLKTLTQGVAVGMYVLALTGWLATLRWWVMAAAVVLTVVTGLDYVRQAIVLRRQGIAERRAASEETEA
;
A
#
# COMPACT_ATOMS: atom_id res chain seq x y z
N MET A 1 25.62 -11.56 62.19
CA MET A 1 25.18 -10.86 63.41
C MET A 1 24.74 -9.47 62.98
N THR A 2 23.42 -9.27 62.87
CA THR A 2 22.60 -8.34 63.70
C THR A 2 22.60 -6.91 63.15
N GLY A 3 21.50 -6.27 62.76
CA GLY A 3 20.09 -6.62 62.83
C GLY A 3 19.23 -5.46 62.30
N VAL A 4 18.11 -5.82 61.68
CA VAL A 4 16.82 -5.08 61.62
C VAL A 4 16.33 -4.92 63.09
N PRO A 5 15.44 -4.00 63.54
CA PRO A 5 14.15 -3.59 62.95
C PRO A 5 13.78 -2.11 63.24
N ALA A 6 12.57 -1.54 63.11
CA ALA A 6 11.17 -1.94 62.98
C ALA A 6 10.39 -0.66 62.51
N SER A 7 9.27 -0.74 61.77
CA SER A 7 7.88 -0.79 62.31
C SER A 7 7.45 0.53 63.01
N ALA A 8 6.25 1.08 62.88
CA ALA A 8 4.94 0.49 62.61
C ALA A 8 3.89 1.59 62.32
N ALA A 9 2.75 1.13 61.80
CA ALA A 9 1.37 1.55 62.14
C ALA A 9 0.91 2.97 61.78
N GLY A 10 -0.34 3.24 61.43
CA GLY A 10 -1.61 2.51 61.34
C GLY A 10 -2.58 3.54 60.71
N GLY A 11 -3.69 3.21 60.04
CA GLY A 11 -4.68 2.19 60.33
C GLY A 11 -6.05 2.87 60.21
N SER A 12 -6.99 2.18 59.56
CA SER A 12 -8.47 2.26 59.74
C SER A 12 -9.17 3.56 59.31
N SER A 13 -10.44 3.62 58.92
CA SER A 13 -11.52 2.67 58.60
C SER A 13 -12.78 3.54 58.39
N GLN A 14 -13.80 2.93 57.77
CA GLN A 14 -15.20 3.37 57.69
C GLN A 14 -15.55 4.48 56.70
N ALA A 15 -16.75 4.54 56.11
CA ALA A 15 -17.84 3.62 55.78
C ALA A 15 -19.02 4.53 55.37
N LYS A 16 -19.81 4.13 54.38
CA LYS A 16 -21.29 4.31 54.21
C LYS A 16 -21.60 4.20 52.71
N SER A 17 -22.27 3.14 52.26
CA SER A 17 -23.74 2.92 52.25
C SER A 17 -24.40 3.84 51.23
N SER A 18 -25.05 3.36 50.16
CA SER A 18 -26.31 2.57 50.11
C SER A 18 -26.49 1.92 48.72
N ALA A 19 -26.74 0.60 48.59
CA ALA A 19 -28.06 -0.07 48.45
C ALA A 19 -28.94 0.47 47.27
N VAL A 20 -29.09 -0.20 46.11
CA VAL A 20 -30.01 -1.35 45.73
C VAL A 20 -31.48 -0.85 45.52
N PRO A 21 -32.36 -1.38 44.62
CA PRO A 21 -32.37 -2.68 43.90
C PRO A 21 -32.77 -2.69 42.40
N ALA A 22 -32.62 -3.89 41.82
CA ALA A 22 -33.30 -4.43 40.64
C ALA A 22 -34.76 -4.83 40.92
N SER A 23 -35.62 -4.91 39.88
CA SER A 23 -36.47 -6.09 39.60
C SER A 23 -37.55 -5.87 38.53
N PRO A 24 -38.10 -6.96 37.95
CA PRO A 24 -38.68 -7.05 36.60
C PRO A 24 -40.23 -7.08 36.62
N VAL A 25 -40.86 -7.04 35.44
CA VAL A 25 -42.26 -7.46 35.28
C VAL A 25 -42.46 -8.29 34.01
N SER A 26 -43.14 -9.41 34.24
CA SER A 26 -43.57 -10.52 33.38
C SER A 26 -44.78 -10.17 32.47
N GLY A 27 -45.09 -11.02 31.47
CA GLY A 27 -46.25 -10.94 30.53
C GLY A 27 -47.64 -11.20 31.17
N PRO A 28 -48.65 -11.85 30.52
CA PRO A 28 -48.80 -12.39 29.15
C PRO A 28 -50.19 -12.12 28.47
N ALA A 29 -50.43 -12.72 27.28
CA ALA A 29 -51.74 -13.13 26.68
C ALA A 29 -52.72 -12.00 26.26
N SER A 30 -53.66 -12.09 25.30
CA SER A 30 -54.28 -13.14 24.47
C SER A 30 -55.16 -12.46 23.39
N ASP A 31 -55.48 -13.21 22.34
CA ASP A 31 -56.71 -13.19 21.51
C ASP A 31 -57.12 -11.96 20.70
N ALA A 32 -57.14 -12.15 19.37
CA ALA A 32 -58.37 -12.01 18.59
C ALA A 32 -58.19 -12.69 17.22
N SER A 33 -58.88 -13.81 17.06
CA SER A 33 -59.26 -14.45 15.81
C SER A 33 -60.21 -13.57 15.00
N ASP A 34 -60.01 -13.48 13.70
CA ASP A 34 -61.14 -13.50 12.76
C ASP A 34 -60.77 -14.33 11.52
N ALA A 35 -61.67 -15.24 11.19
CA ALA A 35 -61.55 -16.21 10.13
C ALA A 35 -62.79 -16.06 9.24
N SER A 36 -62.58 -15.97 7.93
CA SER A 36 -63.60 -16.30 6.92
C SER A 36 -62.95 -16.58 5.56
N ASP A 37 -62.55 -17.84 5.40
CA ASP A 37 -62.95 -18.78 4.34
C ASP A 37 -63.27 -18.31 2.88
N VAL A 38 -62.34 -18.70 1.96
CA VAL A 38 -62.44 -19.37 0.61
C VAL A 38 -63.36 -18.84 -0.54
N PRO A 39 -63.20 -19.25 -1.84
CA PRO A 39 -62.19 -20.11 -2.52
C PRO A 39 -61.71 -19.70 -3.96
N PHE A 40 -60.68 -20.41 -4.45
CA PHE A 40 -60.30 -20.82 -5.83
C PHE A 40 -60.54 -19.91 -7.06
N ALA A 41 -59.45 -19.53 -7.75
CA ALA A 41 -59.26 -19.70 -9.20
C ALA A 41 -57.80 -19.41 -9.62
N ALA A 42 -57.19 -20.35 -10.34
CA ALA A 42 -55.89 -20.20 -11.00
C ALA A 42 -56.03 -19.34 -12.28
N VAL A 43 -55.11 -18.39 -12.53
CA VAL A 43 -54.67 -17.95 -13.88
C VAL A 43 -53.31 -17.20 -13.78
N ASP A 44 -52.37 -17.65 -14.60
CA ASP A 44 -51.19 -17.03 -15.23
C ASP A 44 -50.13 -16.25 -14.43
N GLY A 45 -48.88 -16.69 -14.65
CA GLY A 45 -47.69 -15.91 -14.33
C GLY A 45 -47.47 -14.78 -15.32
N GLN A 46 -46.90 -13.67 -14.85
CA GLN A 46 -45.84 -12.93 -15.54
C GLN A 46 -45.25 -11.83 -14.63
N GLU A 47 -43.92 -11.68 -14.70
CA GLU A 47 -43.15 -10.46 -14.40
C GLU A 47 -42.91 -10.03 -12.95
N ALA A 48 -41.95 -10.73 -12.31
CA ALA A 48 -41.06 -10.07 -11.35
C ALA A 48 -40.25 -8.98 -12.09
N GLY A 49 -40.66 -7.73 -11.89
CA GLY A 49 -40.09 -6.53 -12.51
C GLY A 49 -38.56 -6.48 -12.39
N ARG A 50 -37.89 -6.67 -13.53
CA ARG A 50 -36.45 -6.44 -13.71
C ARG A 50 -36.17 -4.97 -13.37
N PRO A 51 -35.21 -4.63 -12.49
CA PRO A 51 -34.93 -3.23 -12.19
C PRO A 51 -34.55 -2.51 -13.49
N PRO A 52 -35.02 -1.25 -13.68
CA PRO A 52 -34.85 -0.54 -14.94
C PRO A 52 -33.36 -0.49 -15.29
N ARG A 53 -33.01 -0.93 -16.50
CA ARG A 53 -31.63 -0.98 -17.02
C ARG A 53 -30.90 0.37 -16.91
N GLY A 54 -31.64 1.48 -16.80
CA GLY A 54 -31.11 2.83 -16.56
C GLY A 54 -30.58 3.07 -15.14
N ALA A 55 -31.08 2.38 -14.11
CA ALA A 55 -30.62 2.57 -12.73
C ALA A 55 -29.19 2.03 -12.53
N LYS A 56 -28.80 0.98 -13.25
CA LYS A 56 -27.41 0.47 -13.25
C LYS A 56 -26.45 1.38 -14.01
N LEU A 57 -26.91 2.03 -15.08
CA LEU A 57 -26.11 3.00 -15.85
C LEU A 57 -25.94 4.32 -15.09
N ALA A 58 -26.99 4.79 -14.40
CA ALA A 58 -26.93 5.95 -13.52
C ALA A 58 -26.07 5.69 -12.27
N ALA A 59 -26.19 4.52 -11.64
CA ALA A 59 -25.33 4.13 -10.51
C ALA A 59 -23.86 3.93 -10.90
N ALA A 60 -23.58 3.45 -12.12
CA ALA A 60 -22.23 3.32 -12.66
C ALA A 60 -21.61 4.67 -13.06
N ALA A 61 -22.43 5.67 -13.41
CA ALA A 61 -21.96 7.01 -13.77
C ALA A 61 -21.61 7.90 -12.56
N VAL A 62 -22.17 7.60 -11.37
CA VAL A 62 -22.00 8.46 -10.17
C VAL A 62 -20.67 8.21 -9.44
N ASN A 63 -19.94 7.14 -9.75
CA ASN A 63 -18.72 6.76 -9.03
C ASN A 63 -17.43 6.81 -9.87
N GLN A 64 -17.43 7.58 -10.97
CA GLN A 64 -16.17 7.89 -11.66
C GLN A 64 -15.50 9.06 -10.95
N ALA A 65 -14.48 8.76 -10.14
CA ALA A 65 -13.64 9.79 -9.54
C ALA A 65 -13.12 10.72 -10.66
N SER A 66 -13.32 12.03 -10.49
CA SER A 66 -12.83 13.02 -11.45
C SER A 66 -11.31 12.87 -11.64
N VAL A 67 -10.83 13.11 -12.87
CA VAL A 67 -9.39 13.23 -13.17
C VAL A 67 -8.76 14.32 -12.29
N TRP A 68 -9.54 15.32 -11.87
CA TRP A 68 -9.17 16.33 -10.88
C TRP A 68 -9.49 15.86 -9.47
N ASN A 69 -8.86 14.77 -9.03
CA ASN A 69 -8.88 14.35 -7.64
C ASN A 69 -7.50 14.59 -6.99
N ILE A 70 -7.49 14.66 -5.67
CA ILE A 70 -6.29 14.96 -4.88
C ILE A 70 -5.15 13.96 -5.16
N ALA A 71 -5.47 12.66 -5.31
CA ALA A 71 -4.47 11.63 -5.60
C ALA A 71 -3.80 11.84 -6.96
N ASN A 72 -4.57 12.20 -7.99
CA ASN A 72 -4.02 12.48 -9.32
C ASN A 72 -3.16 13.76 -9.33
N LEU A 73 -3.58 14.80 -8.61
CA LEU A 73 -2.78 16.02 -8.48
C LEU A 73 -1.42 15.75 -7.81
N LEU A 74 -1.40 14.91 -6.76
CA LEU A 74 -0.18 14.49 -6.08
C LEU A 74 0.75 13.70 -7.01
N THR A 75 0.17 12.82 -7.85
CA THR A 75 0.90 12.04 -8.86
C THR A 75 1.50 12.94 -9.95
N MET A 76 0.72 13.90 -10.47
CA MET A 76 1.20 14.90 -11.44
C MET A 76 2.30 15.77 -10.85
N LEU A 77 2.14 16.22 -9.60
CA LEU A 77 3.18 16.95 -8.88
C LEU A 77 4.47 16.13 -8.78
N ARG A 78 4.38 14.84 -8.43
CA ARG A 78 5.54 13.94 -8.40
C ARG A 78 6.22 13.88 -9.77
N LEU A 79 5.44 13.73 -10.84
CA LEU A 79 5.96 13.68 -12.20
C LEU A 79 6.76 14.94 -12.58
N VAL A 80 6.31 16.12 -12.12
CA VAL A 80 7.01 17.40 -12.30
C VAL A 80 8.21 17.54 -11.36
N LEU A 81 8.15 16.99 -10.15
CA LEU A 81 9.28 16.99 -9.22
C LEU A 81 10.47 16.17 -9.71
N VAL A 82 10.27 15.14 -10.56
CA VAL A 82 11.36 14.33 -11.11
C VAL A 82 12.36 15.16 -11.93
N PRO A 83 11.96 15.88 -13.01
CA PRO A 83 12.90 16.72 -13.75
C PRO A 83 13.47 17.86 -12.89
N GLY A 84 12.68 18.42 -11.97
CA GLY A 84 13.18 19.41 -11.01
C GLY A 84 14.29 18.86 -10.11
N PHE A 85 14.10 17.64 -9.57
CA PHE A 85 15.10 16.93 -8.79
C PHE A 85 16.38 16.68 -9.60
N VAL A 86 16.26 16.23 -10.85
CA VAL A 86 17.42 15.99 -11.72
C VAL A 86 18.18 17.29 -11.98
N ALA A 87 17.48 18.39 -12.26
CA ALA A 87 18.09 19.69 -12.45
C ALA A 87 18.85 20.16 -11.19
N LEU A 88 18.23 20.04 -10.01
CA LEU A 88 18.87 20.38 -8.74
C LEU A 88 20.09 19.50 -8.46
N MET A 89 20.04 18.21 -8.80
CA MET A 89 21.13 17.29 -8.54
C MET A 89 22.33 17.49 -9.46
N LEU A 90 22.12 18.01 -10.67
CA LEU A 90 23.17 18.28 -11.65
C LEU A 90 23.63 19.75 -11.66
N ALA A 91 22.95 20.62 -10.91
CA ALA A 91 23.31 22.04 -10.79
C ALA A 91 24.73 22.22 -10.23
N ASP A 92 25.45 23.20 -10.77
CA ASP A 92 26.82 23.55 -10.37
C ASP A 92 27.77 22.34 -10.24
N GLY A 93 27.62 21.36 -11.14
CA GLY A 93 28.47 20.16 -11.17
C GLY A 93 28.09 19.08 -10.16
N GLY A 94 27.00 19.25 -9.40
CA GLY A 94 26.36 18.21 -8.57
C GLY A 94 26.98 17.97 -7.19
N TYR A 95 27.93 18.82 -6.77
CA TYR A 95 28.58 18.73 -5.46
C TYR A 95 28.40 19.94 -4.58
N ASP A 96 27.73 20.99 -5.05
CA ASP A 96 27.40 22.13 -4.21
C ASP A 96 26.44 21.69 -3.07
N PRO A 97 26.78 21.96 -1.79
CA PRO A 97 25.96 21.55 -0.66
C PRO A 97 24.55 22.15 -0.64
N ALA A 98 24.38 23.38 -1.12
CA ALA A 98 23.08 24.05 -1.15
C ALA A 98 22.16 23.37 -2.18
N TRP A 99 22.66 23.13 -3.40
CA TRP A 99 21.90 22.42 -4.42
C TRP A 99 21.56 20.98 -4.02
N ARG A 100 22.50 20.26 -3.39
CA ARG A 100 22.24 18.91 -2.86
C ARG A 100 21.20 18.90 -1.73
N SER A 101 21.17 19.94 -0.88
CA SER A 101 20.15 20.06 0.16
C SER A 101 18.75 20.29 -0.41
N LEU A 102 18.64 21.09 -1.48
CA LEU A 102 17.39 21.31 -2.20
C LEU A 102 16.95 20.05 -2.96
N ALA A 103 17.87 19.36 -3.62
CA ALA A 103 17.61 18.08 -4.28
C ALA A 103 17.11 17.04 -3.26
N TRP A 104 17.74 16.97 -2.09
CA TRP A 104 17.30 16.10 -1.00
C TRP A 104 15.89 16.46 -0.52
N ALA A 105 15.58 17.74 -0.33
CA ALA A 105 14.25 18.19 0.06
C ALA A 105 13.19 17.81 -0.98
N ALA A 106 13.47 18.02 -2.27
CA ALA A 106 12.59 17.62 -3.36
C ALA A 106 12.35 16.10 -3.39
N PHE A 107 13.42 15.31 -3.21
CA PHE A 107 13.35 13.85 -3.11
C PHE A 107 12.51 13.40 -1.89
N ALA A 108 12.76 14.00 -0.73
CA ALA A 108 12.03 13.67 0.50
C ALA A 108 10.54 13.99 0.38
N VAL A 109 10.19 15.17 -0.15
CA VAL A 109 8.80 15.56 -0.42
C VAL A 109 8.15 14.56 -1.38
N ALA A 110 8.79 14.23 -2.49
CA ALA A 110 8.25 13.27 -3.47
C ALA A 110 7.99 11.89 -2.86
N MET A 111 8.93 11.38 -2.05
CA MET A 111 8.81 10.09 -1.35
C MET A 111 7.75 10.09 -0.25
N ILE A 112 7.60 11.19 0.47
CA ILE A 112 6.59 11.32 1.53
C ILE A 112 5.20 11.41 0.91
N THR A 113 5.04 12.21 -0.16
CA THR A 113 3.79 12.34 -0.89
C THR A 113 3.30 11.00 -1.45
N ASP A 114 4.20 10.13 -1.91
CA ASP A 114 3.94 8.74 -2.37
C ASP A 114 3.39 7.80 -1.28
N LEU A 115 3.76 8.06 -0.03
CA LEU A 115 3.23 7.28 1.07
C LEU A 115 1.79 7.71 1.42
N PHE A 116 1.53 9.02 1.30
CA PHE A 116 0.25 9.61 1.67
C PHE A 116 -0.83 9.41 0.59
N ASP A 117 -0.51 9.57 -0.69
CA ASP A 117 -1.47 9.38 -1.79
C ASP A 117 -1.93 7.91 -1.89
N GLY A 118 -1.02 6.95 -1.70
CA GLY A 118 -1.34 5.53 -1.68
C GLY A 118 -2.26 5.15 -0.51
N HIS A 119 -2.24 5.92 0.58
CA HIS A 119 -3.19 5.76 1.68
C HIS A 119 -4.53 6.45 1.39
N LEU A 120 -4.50 7.68 0.86
CA LEU A 120 -5.70 8.44 0.50
C LEU A 120 -6.52 7.75 -0.60
N ALA A 121 -5.88 7.33 -1.69
CA ALA A 121 -6.57 6.68 -2.81
C ALA A 121 -7.32 5.41 -2.39
N ARG A 122 -6.73 4.63 -1.46
CA ARG A 122 -7.35 3.40 -0.93
C ARG A 122 -8.47 3.67 0.07
N THR A 123 -8.45 4.83 0.72
CA THR A 123 -9.43 5.20 1.74
C THR A 123 -10.66 5.87 1.13
N TYR A 124 -10.48 6.60 0.02
CA TYR A 124 -11.54 7.39 -0.63
C TYR A 124 -12.04 6.81 -1.96
N ASP A 125 -11.57 5.63 -2.38
CA ASP A 125 -11.93 4.95 -3.65
C ASP A 125 -11.76 5.84 -4.89
N LEU A 126 -10.78 6.77 -4.84
CA LEU A 126 -10.53 7.78 -5.88
C LEU A 126 -9.68 7.22 -7.03
N VAL A 127 -10.03 6.05 -7.54
CA VAL A 127 -9.25 5.35 -8.56
C VAL A 127 -9.69 5.80 -9.96
N THR A 128 -8.77 6.43 -10.70
CA THR A 128 -8.99 6.83 -12.11
C THR A 128 -8.16 5.97 -13.06
N ASP A 129 -8.59 5.83 -14.31
CA ASP A 129 -7.83 5.07 -15.31
C ASP A 129 -6.48 5.71 -15.65
N PHE A 130 -6.38 7.03 -15.56
CA PHE A 130 -5.12 7.74 -15.68
C PHE A 130 -4.18 7.41 -14.51
N GLY A 131 -4.66 7.49 -13.26
CA GLY A 131 -3.87 7.17 -12.07
C GLY A 131 -3.34 5.74 -12.08
N LYS A 132 -4.14 4.77 -12.54
CA LYS A 132 -3.71 3.36 -12.69
C LYS A 132 -2.45 3.19 -13.56
N ILE A 133 -2.24 4.07 -14.53
CA ILE A 133 -1.09 4.03 -15.45
C ILE A 133 0.03 4.96 -14.98
N ALA A 134 -0.33 6.14 -14.45
CA ALA A 134 0.62 7.14 -14.01
C ALA A 134 1.34 6.75 -12.71
N ASP A 135 0.63 6.15 -11.74
CA ASP A 135 1.20 5.78 -10.43
C ASP A 135 2.43 4.87 -10.57
N PRO A 136 2.39 3.72 -11.29
CA PRO A 136 3.56 2.85 -11.40
C PRO A 136 4.78 3.50 -12.04
N ILE A 137 4.56 4.50 -12.91
CA ILE A 137 5.63 5.25 -13.56
C ILE A 137 6.19 6.28 -12.57
N ALA A 138 5.34 7.08 -11.95
CA ALA A 138 5.73 8.14 -11.03
C ALA A 138 6.43 7.56 -9.78
N ASP A 139 5.90 6.46 -9.21
CA ASP A 139 6.45 5.74 -8.06
C ASP A 139 7.91 5.30 -8.27
N LYS A 140 8.28 4.99 -9.52
CA LYS A 140 9.63 4.53 -9.87
C LYS A 140 10.51 5.61 -10.45
N ALA A 141 9.93 6.67 -11.02
CA ALA A 141 10.65 7.73 -11.70
C ALA A 141 11.58 8.49 -10.74
N ILE A 142 11.12 8.89 -9.55
CA ILE A 142 11.95 9.66 -8.61
C ILE A 142 13.12 8.83 -8.08
N MET A 143 12.86 7.59 -7.68
CA MET A 143 13.89 6.67 -7.18
C MET A 143 14.89 6.33 -8.28
N GLY A 144 14.41 6.09 -9.50
CA GLY A 144 15.26 5.77 -10.64
C GLY A 144 16.12 6.95 -11.08
N ALA A 145 15.53 8.14 -11.15
CA ALA A 145 16.26 9.38 -11.43
C ALA A 145 17.37 9.60 -10.40
N ALA A 146 17.08 9.42 -9.10
CA ALA A 146 18.09 9.55 -8.05
C ALA A 146 19.26 8.58 -8.22
N LEU A 147 19.00 7.29 -8.46
CA LEU A 147 20.06 6.29 -8.67
C LEU A 147 20.91 6.58 -9.91
N ILE A 148 20.27 7.01 -11.01
CA ILE A 148 20.96 7.37 -12.24
C ILE A 148 21.84 8.60 -12.03
N CYS A 149 21.30 9.67 -11.42
CA CYS A 149 22.07 10.88 -11.11
C CYS A 149 23.27 10.55 -10.23
N LEU A 150 23.07 9.81 -9.13
CA LEU A 150 24.15 9.40 -8.24
C LEU A 150 25.23 8.58 -8.95
N SER A 151 24.86 7.73 -9.90
CA SER A 151 25.85 6.95 -10.68
C SER A 151 26.58 7.80 -11.71
N SER A 152 25.87 8.75 -12.33
CA SER A 152 26.46 9.69 -13.28
C SER A 152 27.44 10.65 -12.63
N LEU A 153 27.18 11.04 -11.38
CA LEU A 153 28.07 11.84 -10.53
C LEU A 153 29.15 10.97 -9.84
N GLY A 154 29.25 9.68 -10.15
CA GLY A 154 30.29 8.80 -9.58
C GLY A 154 30.15 8.53 -8.07
N ASP A 155 29.09 8.99 -7.41
CA ASP A 155 28.82 8.73 -5.99
C ASP A 155 28.48 7.25 -5.75
N LEU A 156 27.98 6.56 -6.78
CA LEU A 156 27.42 5.23 -6.69
C LEU A 156 27.85 4.37 -7.91
N PRO A 157 28.37 3.15 -7.70
CA PRO A 157 28.80 2.32 -8.83
C PRO A 157 27.60 1.82 -9.64
N TRP A 158 27.70 1.87 -10.98
CA TRP A 158 26.62 1.54 -11.91
C TRP A 158 25.99 0.16 -11.69
N TRP A 159 26.75 -0.84 -11.23
CA TRP A 159 26.21 -2.17 -10.98
C TRP A 159 25.11 -2.16 -9.90
N VAL A 160 25.21 -1.30 -8.87
CA VAL A 160 24.17 -1.19 -7.84
C VAL A 160 22.90 -0.62 -8.44
N THR A 161 23.03 0.44 -9.23
CA THR A 161 21.90 1.08 -9.93
C THR A 161 21.21 0.10 -10.88
N ILE A 162 21.97 -0.65 -11.66
CA ILE A 162 21.44 -1.69 -12.56
C ILE A 162 20.70 -2.77 -11.77
N VAL A 163 21.25 -3.26 -10.66
CA VAL A 163 20.61 -4.28 -9.82
C VAL A 163 19.30 -3.75 -9.24
N ILE A 164 19.30 -2.54 -8.68
CA ILE A 164 18.12 -1.96 -8.06
C ILE A 164 17.04 -1.67 -9.11
N LEU A 165 17.37 -0.92 -10.17
CA LEU A 165 16.43 -0.58 -11.24
C LEU A 165 15.94 -1.81 -11.98
N GLY A 166 16.83 -2.73 -12.34
CA GLY A 166 16.49 -3.97 -13.03
C GLY A 166 15.51 -4.80 -12.22
N ARG A 167 15.71 -4.90 -10.90
CA ARG A 167 14.76 -5.59 -10.02
C ARG A 167 13.42 -4.85 -9.94
N GLU A 168 13.42 -3.52 -9.79
CA GLU A 168 12.18 -2.72 -9.72
C GLU A 168 11.31 -2.89 -10.97
N LEU A 169 11.91 -2.73 -12.16
CA LEU A 169 11.23 -2.91 -13.44
C LEU A 169 10.86 -4.38 -13.69
N GLY A 170 11.77 -5.30 -13.39
CA GLY A 170 11.56 -6.73 -13.60
C GLY A 170 10.41 -7.30 -12.78
N ILE A 171 10.28 -6.93 -11.51
CA ILE A 171 9.15 -7.37 -10.67
C ILE A 171 7.84 -6.72 -11.08
N THR A 172 7.89 -5.47 -11.52
CA THR A 172 6.73 -4.76 -12.04
C THR A 172 6.19 -5.49 -13.27
N LEU A 173 7.05 -5.79 -14.25
CA LEU A 173 6.69 -6.54 -15.44
C LEU A 173 6.23 -7.97 -15.11
N LEU A 174 6.93 -8.67 -14.22
CA LEU A 174 6.57 -10.01 -13.79
C LEU A 174 5.15 -10.05 -13.20
N ARG A 175 4.80 -9.06 -12.36
CA ARG A 175 3.46 -8.92 -11.79
C ARG A 175 2.40 -8.72 -12.88
N PHE A 176 2.69 -7.91 -13.90
CA PHE A 176 1.79 -7.75 -15.04
C PHE A 176 1.62 -9.04 -15.85
N LEU A 177 2.68 -9.83 -16.05
CA LEU A 177 2.60 -11.09 -16.81
C LEU A 177 1.84 -12.20 -16.08
N VAL A 178 1.95 -12.25 -14.75
CA VAL A 178 1.32 -13.31 -13.94
C VAL A 178 -0.09 -12.99 -13.49
N ILE A 179 -0.57 -11.76 -13.68
CA ILE A 179 -1.93 -11.35 -13.27
C ILE A 179 -3.03 -12.23 -13.89
N ARG A 180 -2.78 -12.80 -15.07
CA ARG A 180 -3.68 -13.73 -15.77
C ARG A 180 -3.75 -15.14 -15.16
N TYR A 181 -2.84 -15.47 -14.26
CA TYR A 181 -2.75 -16.77 -13.58
C TYR A 181 -3.10 -16.69 -12.08
N GLY A 182 -3.26 -15.49 -11.54
CA GLY A 182 -3.59 -15.26 -10.14
C GLY A 182 -2.91 -14.01 -9.59
N VAL A 183 -3.34 -13.59 -8.40
CA VAL A 183 -2.80 -12.41 -7.73
C VAL A 183 -1.68 -12.85 -6.78
N ILE A 184 -0.45 -12.39 -7.02
CA ILE A 184 0.66 -12.62 -6.07
C ILE A 184 0.46 -11.71 -4.85
N PRO A 185 0.27 -12.27 -3.63
CA PRO A 185 0.10 -11.48 -2.43
C PRO A 185 1.32 -10.58 -2.17
N ALA A 186 1.08 -9.37 -1.64
CA ALA A 186 2.15 -8.45 -1.31
C ALA A 186 3.00 -9.00 -0.16
N SER A 187 4.30 -9.17 -0.37
CA SER A 187 5.20 -9.64 0.70
C SER A 187 5.50 -8.51 1.68
N ARG A 188 5.56 -8.83 2.99
CA ARG A 188 5.96 -7.86 4.03
C ARG A 188 7.35 -7.26 3.79
N GLY A 189 8.22 -7.99 3.10
CA GLY A 189 9.56 -7.55 2.71
C GLY A 189 9.55 -6.33 1.78
N GLY A 190 8.48 -6.08 1.03
CA GLY A 190 8.36 -4.90 0.17
C GLY A 190 8.41 -3.58 0.94
N LYS A 191 7.77 -3.51 2.11
CA LYS A 191 7.75 -2.27 2.93
C LYS A 191 9.12 -1.92 3.49
N LEU A 192 9.81 -2.92 4.06
CA LEU A 192 11.14 -2.72 4.61
C LEU A 192 12.12 -2.31 3.51
N LYS A 193 12.03 -2.96 2.35
CA LYS A 193 12.86 -2.61 1.19
C LYS A 193 12.69 -1.14 0.81
N THR A 194 11.46 -0.67 0.60
CA THR A 194 11.21 0.72 0.17
C THR A 194 11.74 1.71 1.19
N LEU A 195 11.55 1.45 2.49
CA LEU A 195 12.07 2.31 3.54
C LEU A 195 13.60 2.34 3.54
N THR A 196 14.26 1.18 3.57
CA THR A 196 15.73 1.09 3.59
C THR A 196 16.35 1.70 2.35
N GLN A 197 15.75 1.46 1.17
CA GLN A 197 16.24 2.03 -0.09
C GLN A 197 16.03 3.53 -0.17
N GLY A 198 14.87 4.04 0.25
CA GLY A 198 14.60 5.48 0.31
C GLY A 198 15.55 6.21 1.26
N VAL A 199 15.81 5.63 2.44
CA VAL A 199 16.80 6.17 3.39
C VAL A 199 18.21 6.11 2.79
N ALA A 200 18.60 4.99 2.18
CA ALA A 200 19.91 4.85 1.55
C ALA A 200 20.13 5.92 0.48
N VAL A 201 19.19 6.05 -0.46
CA VAL A 201 19.28 7.04 -1.54
C VAL A 201 19.24 8.46 -0.99
N GLY A 202 18.37 8.77 -0.03
CA GLY A 202 18.32 10.07 0.63
C GLY A 202 19.66 10.43 1.29
N MET A 203 20.31 9.48 1.97
CA MET A 203 21.64 9.70 2.54
C MET A 203 22.71 9.96 1.47
N TYR A 204 22.58 9.35 0.29
CA TYR A 204 23.51 9.64 -0.81
C TYR A 204 23.22 10.98 -1.47
N VAL A 205 21.95 11.40 -1.61
CA VAL A 205 21.61 12.70 -2.20
C VAL A 205 22.12 13.84 -1.32
N LEU A 206 21.97 13.73 0.00
CA LEU A 206 22.44 14.74 0.94
C LEU A 206 23.98 14.75 1.03
N ALA A 207 24.58 15.95 1.08
CA ALA A 207 26.02 16.13 1.29
C ALA A 207 26.40 15.79 2.76
N LEU A 208 26.50 14.50 3.08
CA LEU A 208 26.85 14.01 4.42
C LEU A 208 28.36 14.01 4.66
N THR A 209 28.77 14.39 5.87
CA THR A 209 30.16 14.34 6.33
C THR A 209 30.29 13.49 7.60
N GLY A 210 31.52 13.06 7.94
CA GLY A 210 31.79 12.29 9.16
C GLY A 210 31.21 10.87 9.15
N TRP A 211 30.75 10.40 10.32
CA TRP A 211 30.27 9.02 10.49
C TRP A 211 29.03 8.68 9.66
N LEU A 212 28.18 9.67 9.35
CA LEU A 212 27.03 9.49 8.46
C LEU A 212 27.46 9.14 7.03
N ALA A 213 28.60 9.68 6.56
CA ALA A 213 29.15 9.38 5.25
C ALA A 213 29.66 7.94 5.14
N THR A 214 30.08 7.32 6.24
CA THR A 214 30.39 5.88 6.30
C THR A 214 29.12 5.05 6.40
N LEU A 215 28.17 5.48 7.22
CA LEU A 215 26.91 4.76 7.43
C LEU A 215 26.09 4.62 6.14
N ARG A 216 26.07 5.65 5.28
CA ARG A 216 25.32 5.59 4.00
C ARG A 216 25.69 4.33 3.18
N TRP A 217 26.96 3.93 3.18
CA TRP A 217 27.44 2.78 2.42
C TRP A 217 26.84 1.48 2.96
N TRP A 218 26.83 1.31 4.28
CA TRP A 218 26.21 0.15 4.94
C TRP A 218 24.70 0.09 4.72
N VAL A 219 24.02 1.24 4.78
CA VAL A 219 22.58 1.32 4.52
C VAL A 219 22.27 0.97 3.06
N MET A 220 23.10 1.43 2.11
CA MET A 220 22.99 1.06 0.69
C MET A 220 23.26 -0.43 0.47
N ALA A 221 24.28 -1.00 1.12
CA ALA A 221 24.54 -2.44 1.05
C ALA A 221 23.34 -3.25 1.56
N ALA A 222 22.75 -2.85 2.70
CA ALA A 222 21.53 -3.46 3.21
C ALA A 222 20.35 -3.32 2.22
N ALA A 223 20.19 -2.15 1.59
CA ALA A 223 19.16 -1.94 0.56
C ALA A 223 19.35 -2.88 -0.64
N VAL A 224 20.58 -3.08 -1.11
CA VAL A 224 20.90 -4.01 -2.21
C VAL A 224 20.59 -5.46 -1.81
N VAL A 225 21.03 -5.89 -0.62
CA VAL A 225 20.75 -7.25 -0.12
C VAL A 225 19.25 -7.49 -0.03
N LEU A 226 18.49 -6.57 0.59
CA LEU A 226 17.04 -6.65 0.65
C LEU A 226 16.40 -6.67 -0.75
N THR A 227 16.94 -5.88 -1.69
CA THR A 227 16.46 -5.84 -3.07
C THR A 227 16.59 -7.19 -3.76
N VAL A 228 17.75 -7.84 -3.61
CA VAL A 228 18.03 -9.15 -4.21
C VAL A 228 17.21 -10.24 -3.53
N VAL A 229 17.21 -10.31 -2.20
CA VAL A 229 16.46 -11.35 -1.46
C VAL A 229 14.97 -11.28 -1.77
N THR A 230 14.36 -10.10 -1.64
CA THR A 230 12.95 -9.91 -2.00
C THR A 230 12.71 -10.12 -3.49
N GLY A 231 13.71 -9.84 -4.33
CA GLY A 231 13.72 -10.13 -5.76
C GLY A 231 13.49 -11.61 -6.05
N LEU A 232 14.33 -12.44 -5.45
CA LEU A 232 14.32 -13.89 -5.58
C LEU A 232 13.02 -14.50 -5.03
N ASP A 233 12.54 -14.02 -3.88
CA ASP A 233 11.28 -14.47 -3.30
C ASP A 233 10.09 -14.26 -4.25
N TYR A 234 10.04 -13.10 -4.91
CA TYR A 234 9.01 -12.79 -5.89
C TYR A 234 9.08 -13.70 -7.13
N VAL A 235 10.29 -13.95 -7.64
CA VAL A 235 10.49 -14.85 -8.79
C VAL A 235 10.05 -16.28 -8.43
N ARG A 236 10.40 -16.77 -7.24
CA ARG A 236 9.95 -18.09 -6.76
C ARG A 236 8.42 -18.18 -6.72
N GLN A 237 7.74 -17.18 -6.16
CA GLN A 237 6.27 -17.14 -6.09
C GLN A 237 5.64 -17.12 -7.48
N ALA A 238 6.20 -16.35 -8.41
CA ALA A 238 5.71 -16.28 -9.79
C ALA A 238 5.84 -17.63 -10.53
N ILE A 239 6.95 -18.35 -10.33
CA ILE A 239 7.15 -19.68 -10.93
C ILE A 239 6.13 -20.69 -10.40
N VAL A 240 5.89 -20.69 -9.09
CA VAL A 240 4.90 -21.58 -8.45
C VAL A 240 3.51 -21.31 -8.99
N LEU A 241 3.10 -20.05 -9.05
CA LEU A 241 1.78 -19.65 -9.55
C LEU A 241 1.58 -20.04 -11.02
N ARG A 242 2.61 -19.85 -11.87
CA ARG A 242 2.56 -20.25 -13.28
C ARG A 242 2.39 -21.76 -13.45
N ARG A 243 3.00 -22.57 -12.58
CA ARG A 243 2.87 -24.04 -12.63
C ARG A 243 1.45 -24.48 -12.27
N GLN A 244 0.86 -23.89 -11.24
CA GLN A 244 -0.51 -24.18 -10.82
C GLN A 244 -1.52 -23.80 -11.91
N GLY A 245 -1.41 -22.60 -12.49
CA GLY A 245 -2.33 -22.17 -13.55
C GLY A 245 -2.22 -22.96 -14.86
N ILE A 246 -1.09 -23.63 -15.14
CA ILE A 246 -0.97 -24.55 -16.28
C ILE A 246 -1.64 -25.89 -15.96
N ALA A 247 -1.53 -26.38 -14.72
CA ALA A 247 -2.15 -27.64 -14.30
C ALA A 247 -3.69 -27.54 -14.32
N GLU A 248 -4.26 -26.45 -13.81
CA GLU A 248 -5.71 -26.21 -13.82
C GLU A 248 -6.28 -26.13 -15.23
N ARG A 249 -5.58 -25.49 -16.17
CA ARG A 249 -6.00 -25.42 -17.58
C ARG A 249 -6.00 -26.78 -18.28
N ARG A 250 -5.09 -27.67 -17.90
CA ARG A 250 -5.04 -29.05 -18.44
C ARG A 250 -6.17 -29.91 -17.88
N ALA A 251 -6.43 -29.82 -16.58
CA ALA A 251 -7.55 -30.52 -15.96
C ALA A 251 -8.90 -30.08 -16.59
N ALA A 252 -9.08 -28.78 -16.83
CA ALA A 252 -10.29 -28.26 -17.47
C ALA A 252 -10.47 -28.75 -18.93
N SER A 253 -9.39 -28.94 -19.69
CA SER A 253 -9.50 -29.52 -21.05
C SER A 253 -9.87 -31.00 -21.01
N GLU A 254 -9.32 -31.75 -20.05
CA GLU A 254 -9.64 -33.19 -19.88
C GLU A 254 -11.10 -33.41 -19.45
N GLU A 255 -11.65 -32.54 -18.59
CA GLU A 255 -13.08 -32.59 -18.21
C GLU A 255 -14.03 -32.20 -19.35
N THR A 256 -13.58 -31.38 -20.32
CA THR A 256 -14.43 -30.97 -21.46
C THR A 256 -14.44 -32.02 -22.58
N GLU A 257 -13.41 -32.88 -22.63
CA GLU A 257 -13.27 -33.95 -23.63
C GLU A 257 -13.86 -35.30 -23.16
N ALA A 258 -14.21 -35.44 -21.88
CA ALA A 258 -14.82 -36.62 -21.26
C ALA A 258 -16.35 -36.54 -21.24
#